data_AF-A0A9D3UXL3-F1
#
_entry.id   AF-A0A9D3UXL3-F1
#
_cell.length_a   1.000
_cell.length_b   1.000
_cell.length_c   1.000
_cell.angle_alpha   90.00
_cell.angle_beta   90.00
_cell.angle_gamma   90.00
#
_symmetry.space_group_name_H-M   'P 1'
#
loop_
_entity.id
_entity.type
_entity.pdbx_description
1 polymer ?
#
loop_
_entity_poly.entity_id
_entity_poly.type
_entity_poly.pdbx_seq_one_letter_code
_entity_poly.pdbx_strand_id
1 'polypeptide(L)'
;MASIVTTTITNDAGDNLVLRLSNYATATETIKNTETANFSLAVPAMYLNGALVYEVSHSLRWIIFWTTDNQVSSKMFKISDSIDCKQVTNNLKSNQRSEDKITCAGYEYTAWVCMAWRSCSWAAVQGPLLGLSTAEIVWVA
;
A
#
# COMPACT_ATOMS: atom_id res chain seq x y z
N MET A 1 -4.07 21.74 12.83
CA MET A 1 -5.27 20.90 12.65
C MET A 1 -4.79 19.51 12.27
N ALA A 2 -5.33 18.43 12.85
CA ALA A 2 -4.99 17.08 12.36
C ALA A 2 -5.60 16.90 10.98
N SER A 3 -4.85 16.31 10.05
CA SER A 3 -5.35 15.99 8.71
C SER A 3 -5.90 14.57 8.70
N ILE A 4 -6.90 14.32 7.86
CA ILE A 4 -7.45 12.98 7.67
C ILE A 4 -6.97 12.42 6.34
N VAL A 5 -6.40 11.22 6.37
CA VAL A 5 -6.08 10.45 5.18
C VAL A 5 -7.10 9.33 5.04
N THR A 6 -7.96 9.41 4.05
CA THR A 6 -8.83 8.31 3.64
C THR A 6 -8.02 7.35 2.78
N THR A 7 -8.02 6.08 3.16
CA THR A 7 -7.29 5.02 2.46
C THR A 7 -8.28 3.94 2.03
N THR A 8 -8.19 3.57 0.75
CA THR A 8 -8.93 2.45 0.19
C THR A 8 -7.92 1.40 -0.25
N ILE A 9 -8.05 0.16 0.22
CA ILE A 9 -7.19 -0.95 -0.19
C ILE A 9 -8.06 -2.06 -0.73
N THR A 10 -7.81 -2.49 -1.96
CA THR A 10 -8.44 -3.66 -2.57
C THR A 10 -7.42 -4.79 -2.62
N ASN A 11 -7.78 -5.91 -2.01
CA ASN A 11 -6.96 -7.10 -1.93
C ASN A 11 -7.40 -8.12 -2.98
N ASP A 12 -6.52 -8.46 -3.91
CA ASP A 12 -6.64 -9.61 -4.81
C ASP A 12 -5.30 -10.39 -4.82
N ALA A 13 -4.62 -10.41 -3.67
CA ALA A 13 -3.31 -11.04 -3.47
C ALA A 13 -3.36 -12.58 -3.53
N GLY A 14 -4.55 -13.17 -3.55
CA GLY A 14 -4.76 -14.61 -3.35
C GLY A 14 -4.78 -15.03 -1.87
N ASP A 15 -4.42 -14.12 -0.97
CA ASP A 15 -4.33 -14.32 0.49
C ASP A 15 -4.80 -13.08 1.25
N ASN A 16 -5.02 -13.19 2.56
CA ASN A 16 -5.38 -12.05 3.39
C ASN A 16 -4.19 -11.10 3.55
N LEU A 17 -4.46 -9.79 3.51
CA LEU A 17 -3.51 -8.77 3.95
C LEU A 17 -3.67 -8.58 5.46
N VAL A 18 -2.60 -8.84 6.22
CA VAL A 18 -2.61 -8.66 7.68
C VAL A 18 -1.71 -7.49 8.04
N LEU A 19 -2.28 -6.45 8.66
CA LEU A 19 -1.52 -5.28 9.09
C LEU A 19 -0.53 -5.68 10.18
N ARG A 20 0.73 -5.31 9.99
CA ARG A 20 1.80 -5.50 10.99
C ARG A 20 2.26 -4.20 11.61
N LEU A 21 2.27 -3.14 10.82
CA LEU A 21 2.70 -1.83 11.27
C LEU A 21 1.85 -0.77 10.61
N SER A 22 1.39 0.15 11.43
CA SER A 22 0.89 1.46 11.02
C SER A 22 1.55 2.48 11.94
N ASN A 23 2.08 3.55 11.36
CA ASN A 23 2.57 4.67 12.16
C ASN A 23 1.44 5.62 12.62
N TYR A 24 0.19 5.29 12.32
CA TYR A 24 -1.01 5.98 12.76
C TYR A 24 -2.04 5.04 13.39
N ALA A 25 -2.85 5.55 14.31
CA ALA A 25 -4.01 4.81 14.81
C ALA A 25 -5.03 4.55 13.67
N THR A 26 -5.95 3.60 13.89
CA THR A 26 -7.14 3.33 13.04
C THR A 26 -6.94 2.68 11.65
N ALA A 27 -5.77 2.09 11.38
CA ALA A 27 -5.60 1.25 10.20
C ALA A 27 -6.33 -0.10 10.34
N THR A 28 -6.90 -0.63 9.25
CA THR A 28 -7.60 -1.92 9.25
C THR A 28 -6.63 -3.09 9.49
N GLU A 29 -6.92 -3.93 10.48
CA GLU A 29 -6.04 -5.03 10.90
C GLU A 29 -5.93 -6.17 9.89
N THR A 30 -7.01 -6.51 9.20
CA THR A 30 -7.01 -7.57 8.20
C THR A 30 -7.98 -7.26 7.07
N ILE A 31 -7.53 -7.44 5.84
CA ILE A 31 -8.32 -7.28 4.62
C ILE A 31 -8.34 -8.64 3.94
N LYS A 32 -9.51 -9.29 3.84
CA LYS A 32 -9.57 -10.64 3.28
C LYS A 32 -9.31 -10.61 1.78
N ASN A 33 -8.90 -11.75 1.23
CA ASN A 33 -8.76 -11.88 -0.22
C ASN A 33 -10.08 -11.51 -0.92
N THR A 34 -9.99 -10.79 -2.04
CA THR A 34 -11.09 -10.23 -2.83
C THR A 34 -11.93 -9.13 -2.16
N GLU A 35 -11.58 -8.70 -0.94
CA GLU A 35 -12.27 -7.61 -0.25
C GLU A 35 -11.59 -6.25 -0.46
N THR A 36 -12.40 -5.20 -0.39
CA THR A 36 -11.95 -3.80 -0.33
C THR A 36 -12.21 -3.25 1.06
N ALA A 37 -11.17 -2.70 1.70
CA ALA A 37 -11.28 -1.98 2.95
C ALA A 37 -11.19 -0.47 2.73
N ASN A 38 -12.02 0.28 3.45
CA ASN A 38 -12.00 1.74 3.48
C ASN A 38 -11.83 2.19 4.93
N PHE A 39 -10.84 3.01 5.21
CA PHE A 39 -10.58 3.52 6.56
C PHE A 39 -9.95 4.91 6.50
N SER A 40 -10.05 5.64 7.61
CA SER A 40 -9.46 6.96 7.76
C SER A 40 -8.35 6.90 8.80
N LEU A 41 -7.21 7.51 8.48
CA LEU A 41 -6.08 7.68 9.38
C LEU A 41 -6.06 9.13 9.86
N ALA A 42 -6.08 9.32 11.18
CA ALA A 42 -5.85 10.62 11.78
C ALA A 42 -4.35 10.92 11.80
N VAL A 43 -3.91 11.89 11.00
CA VAL A 43 -2.52 12.32 10.90
C VAL A 43 -2.32 13.58 11.75
N PRO A 44 -1.55 13.50 12.85
CA PRO A 44 -1.25 14.69 13.65
C PRO A 44 -0.46 15.68 12.80
N ALA A 45 -0.70 16.99 12.98
CA ALA A 45 -0.07 18.06 12.18
C ALA A 45 1.47 18.06 12.18
N MET A 46 2.10 17.35 13.11
CA MET A 46 3.55 17.20 13.25
C MET A 46 4.14 15.99 12.51
N TYR A 47 3.30 15.05 12.05
CA TYR A 47 3.76 13.87 11.30
C TYR A 47 3.58 14.09 9.80
N LEU A 48 4.70 14.08 9.09
CA LEU A 48 4.79 14.48 7.68
C LEU A 48 4.73 13.29 6.70
N ASN A 49 4.87 12.04 7.15
CA ASN A 49 4.93 10.86 6.29
C ASN A 49 4.17 9.68 6.90
N GLY A 50 3.51 8.87 6.08
CA GLY A 50 2.79 7.68 6.52
C GLY A 50 3.37 6.38 5.99
N ALA A 51 3.21 5.32 6.78
CA ALA A 51 3.63 3.98 6.43
C ALA A 51 2.61 2.96 6.93
N LEU A 52 2.16 2.09 6.03
CA LEU A 52 1.45 0.86 6.35
C LEU A 52 2.28 -0.33 5.88
N VAL A 53 2.37 -1.36 6.71
CA VAL A 53 3.03 -2.62 6.37
C VAL A 53 2.02 -3.75 6.51
N TYR A 54 1.65 -4.38 5.40
CA TYR A 54 0.81 -5.56 5.36
C TYR A 54 1.65 -6.79 5.06
N GLU A 55 1.41 -7.90 5.75
CA GLU A 55 1.91 -9.20 5.35
C GLU A 55 0.95 -9.87 4.36
N VAL A 56 1.54 -10.57 3.39
CA VAL A 56 0.85 -11.41 2.42
C VAL A 56 1.35 -12.85 2.58
N SER A 57 0.43 -13.78 2.87
CA SER A 57 0.69 -15.23 2.90
C SER A 57 1.92 -15.66 3.72
N HIS A 58 2.21 -14.95 4.82
CA HIS A 58 3.41 -15.17 5.67
C HIS A 58 4.76 -15.16 4.93
N SER A 59 4.80 -14.66 3.69
CA SER A 59 5.95 -14.78 2.81
C SER A 59 6.46 -13.42 2.33
N LEU A 60 5.54 -12.46 2.23
CA LEU A 60 5.86 -11.10 1.78
C LEU A 60 5.39 -10.06 2.80
N ARG A 61 6.04 -8.90 2.76
CA ARG A 61 5.59 -7.66 3.38
C ARG A 61 5.40 -6.64 2.28
N TRP A 62 4.22 -6.07 2.17
CA TRP A 62 3.93 -4.93 1.33
C TRP A 62 3.96 -3.65 2.16
N ILE A 63 4.85 -2.73 1.78
CA ILE A 63 5.01 -1.42 2.39
C ILE A 63 4.33 -0.39 1.48
N ILE A 64 3.34 0.29 2.04
CA ILE A 64 2.69 1.46 1.48
C ILE A 64 3.25 2.66 2.21
N PHE A 65 3.96 3.53 1.51
CA PHE A 65 4.55 4.72 2.10
C PHE A 65 4.07 5.97 1.36
N TRP A 66 3.80 7.05 2.09
CA TRP A 66 3.42 8.32 1.50
C TRP A 66 4.01 9.52 2.23
N THR A 67 4.14 10.62 1.50
CA THR A 67 4.67 11.89 2.00
C THR A 67 3.65 13.01 1.89
N THR A 68 3.89 14.09 2.62
CA THR A 68 3.12 15.33 2.50
C THR A 68 3.25 16.01 1.15
N ASP A 69 4.31 15.73 0.39
CA ASP A 69 4.53 16.29 -0.95
C ASP A 69 3.73 15.56 -2.04
N ASN A 70 2.65 14.89 -1.63
CA ASN A 70 1.79 14.06 -2.47
C ASN A 70 2.57 13.01 -3.27
N GLN A 71 3.50 12.33 -2.60
CA GLN A 71 4.23 11.20 -3.16
C GLN A 71 3.80 9.91 -2.50
N VAL A 72 3.82 8.82 -3.27
CA VAL A 72 3.52 7.47 -2.80
C VAL A 72 4.55 6.47 -3.27
N SER A 73 4.78 5.44 -2.46
CA SER A 73 5.60 4.29 -2.79
C SER A 73 4.85 3.00 -2.45
N SER A 74 4.83 2.08 -3.40
CA SER A 74 4.53 0.67 -3.20
C SER A 74 5.84 -0.10 -3.18
N LYS A 75 6.14 -0.89 -2.15
CA LYS A 75 7.32 -1.75 -2.18
C LYS A 75 7.08 -3.06 -1.43
N MET A 76 7.39 -4.19 -2.05
CA MET A 76 7.32 -5.50 -1.43
C MET A 76 8.70 -6.03 -1.09
N PHE A 77 8.78 -6.77 0.01
CA PHE A 77 9.96 -7.51 0.46
C PHE A 77 9.54 -8.91 0.88
N LYS A 78 10.42 -9.90 0.73
CA LYS A 78 10.18 -11.19 1.41
C LYS A 78 10.33 -11.01 2.90
N ILE A 79 9.56 -11.76 3.70
CA ILE A 79 9.67 -11.69 5.17
C ILE A 79 11.07 -12.07 5.65
N SER A 80 11.79 -12.93 4.91
CA SER A 80 13.18 -13.29 5.20
C SER A 80 14.17 -12.14 5.00
N ASP A 81 13.81 -11.13 4.22
CA ASP A 81 14.73 -10.11 3.76
C ASP A 81 14.70 -8.91 4.71
N SER A 82 15.86 -8.26 4.86
CA SER A 82 15.94 -6.98 5.55
C SER A 82 15.19 -5.92 4.74
N ILE A 83 14.38 -5.10 5.42
CA ILE A 83 13.74 -3.94 4.79
C ILE A 83 14.83 -2.89 4.53
N ASP A 84 15.09 -2.61 3.25
CA ASP A 84 15.93 -1.48 2.83
C ASP A 84 15.03 -0.27 2.59
N CYS A 85 14.99 0.64 3.57
CA CYS A 85 14.22 1.88 3.47
C CYS A 85 14.60 2.72 2.24
N LYS A 86 15.83 2.60 1.73
CA LYS A 86 16.26 3.30 0.51
C LYS A 86 15.48 2.84 -0.71
N GLN A 87 15.13 1.55 -0.80
CA GLN A 87 14.30 1.05 -1.89
C GLN A 87 12.86 1.57 -1.82
N VAL A 88 12.33 1.75 -0.61
CA VAL A 88 11.01 2.38 -0.41
C VAL A 88 11.05 3.83 -0.87
N THR A 89 12.03 4.61 -0.42
CA THR A 89 12.13 6.03 -0.81
C THR A 89 12.45 6.21 -2.30
N ASN A 90 13.25 5.33 -2.89
CA ASN A 90 13.56 5.39 -4.32
C ASN A 90 12.34 5.07 -5.22
N ASN A 91 11.31 4.40 -4.67
CA ASN A 91 10.07 4.11 -5.41
C ASN A 91 8.97 5.15 -5.20
N LEU A 92 9.28 6.28 -4.56
CA LEU A 92 8.38 7.42 -4.44
C LEU A 92 8.03 7.97 -5.83
N LYS A 93 6.74 8.11 -6.09
CA LYS A 93 6.16 8.70 -7.29
C LYS A 93 5.25 9.86 -6.90
N SER A 94 5.41 10.99 -7.56
CA SER A 94 4.49 12.14 -7.45
C SER A 94 3.51 12.10 -8.63
N ASN A 95 2.22 12.31 -8.36
CA ASN A 95 1.16 12.36 -9.39
C ASN A 95 1.07 11.13 -10.31
N GLN A 96 1.64 10.00 -9.90
CA GLN A 96 1.72 8.77 -10.65
C GLN A 96 1.50 7.58 -9.71
N ARG A 97 1.05 6.46 -10.28
CA ARG A 97 0.95 5.18 -9.60
C ARG A 97 2.35 4.65 -9.32
N SER A 98 2.65 4.33 -8.06
CA SER A 98 3.83 3.55 -7.69
C SER A 98 3.49 2.06 -7.80
N GLU A 99 4.38 1.31 -8.43
CA GLU A 99 4.24 -0.13 -8.73
C GLU A 99 5.46 -0.87 -8.20
N ASP A 100 5.24 -2.06 -7.66
CA ASP A 100 6.30 -3.02 -7.38
C ASP A 100 5.84 -4.42 -7.76
N LYS A 101 6.81 -5.24 -8.19
CA LYS A 101 6.61 -6.63 -8.60
C LYS A 101 7.64 -7.50 -7.93
N ILE A 102 7.20 -8.63 -7.40
CA ILE A 102 8.10 -9.60 -6.77
C ILE A 102 7.64 -11.02 -7.02
N THR A 103 8.59 -11.91 -7.28
CA THR A 103 8.32 -13.36 -7.37
C THR A 103 8.64 -14.03 -6.04
N CYS A 104 7.67 -14.74 -5.47
CA CYS A 104 7.82 -15.49 -4.23
C CYS A 104 7.11 -16.84 -4.33
N ALA A 105 7.77 -17.91 -3.88
CA ALA A 105 7.23 -19.28 -3.91
C ALA A 105 6.66 -19.73 -5.28
N GLY A 106 7.19 -19.20 -6.39
CA GLY A 106 6.74 -19.53 -7.75
C GLY A 106 5.56 -18.69 -8.27
N TYR A 107 5.06 -17.74 -7.48
CA TYR A 107 4.00 -16.80 -7.86
C TYR A 107 4.55 -15.39 -8.05
N GLU A 108 4.01 -14.64 -9.01
CA GLU A 108 4.32 -13.23 -9.23
C GLU A 108 3.26 -12.35 -8.56
N TYR A 109 3.69 -11.51 -7.62
CA TYR A 109 2.84 -10.55 -6.93
C TYR A 109 3.07 -9.16 -7.52
N THR A 110 2.00 -8.41 -7.71
CA THR A 110 2.05 -7.01 -8.14
C THR A 110 1.26 -6.15 -7.17
N ALA A 111 1.88 -5.09 -6.67
CA ALA A 111 1.23 -4.16 -5.74
C ALA A 111 1.36 -2.72 -6.21
N TRP A 112 0.27 -1.97 -6.07
CA TRP A 112 0.19 -0.58 -6.49
C TRP A 112 -0.28 0.35 -5.40
N VAL A 113 0.27 1.57 -5.41
CA VAL A 113 -0.19 2.66 -4.56
C VAL A 113 -0.36 3.90 -5.41
N CYS A 114 -1.46 4.64 -5.22
CA CYS A 114 -1.68 5.94 -5.84
C CYS A 114 -2.26 6.97 -4.86
N MET A 115 -2.20 8.25 -5.26
CA MET A 115 -2.89 9.34 -4.57
C MET A 115 -3.96 9.96 -5.47
N ALA A 116 -5.15 10.19 -4.92
CA ALA A 116 -6.36 10.46 -5.68
C ALA A 116 -6.63 11.92 -6.07
N TRP A 117 -5.66 12.85 -6.03
CA TRP A 117 -5.91 14.19 -6.60
C TRP A 117 -6.35 14.08 -8.07
N ARG A 118 -5.88 13.05 -8.78
CA ARG A 118 -6.44 12.61 -10.06
C ARG A 118 -6.81 11.15 -9.92
N SER A 119 -8.11 10.83 -9.99
CA SER A 119 -8.62 9.46 -9.94
C SER A 119 -7.74 8.53 -10.78
N CYS A 120 -7.15 7.53 -10.15
CA CYS A 120 -6.43 6.50 -10.88
C CYS A 120 -7.46 5.55 -11.46
N SER A 121 -7.62 5.54 -12.78
CA SER A 121 -8.38 4.48 -13.43
C SER A 121 -7.59 3.18 -13.27
N TRP A 122 -8.10 2.30 -12.41
CA TRP A 122 -7.62 0.94 -12.30
C TRP A 122 -8.00 0.18 -13.57
N ALA A 123 -7.17 0.25 -14.60
CA ALA A 123 -7.23 -0.76 -15.66
C ALA A 123 -6.74 -2.07 -15.03
N ALA A 124 -7.68 -2.91 -14.58
CA ALA A 124 -7.39 -4.28 -14.21
C ALA A 124 -6.74 -4.95 -15.41
N VAL A 125 -5.44 -5.22 -15.33
CA VAL A 125 -4.77 -6.07 -16.32
C VAL A 125 -5.24 -7.49 -16.01
N GLN A 126 -6.34 -7.89 -16.64
CA GLN A 126 -6.83 -9.27 -16.65
C GLN A 126 -5.86 -10.12 -17.49
N GLY A 127 -4.74 -10.51 -16.87
CA GLY A 127 -3.93 -11.66 -17.28
C GLY A 127 -3.96 -12.72 -16.18
N PRO A 128 -3.38 -13.92 -16.37
CA PRO A 128 -3.38 -15.01 -15.39
C PRO A 128 -2.49 -14.75 -14.16
N LEU A 129 -2.39 -13.50 -13.72
CA LEU A 129 -1.64 -13.07 -12.53
C LEU A 129 -2.49 -13.35 -11.29
N LEU A 130 -2.10 -14.33 -10.48
CA LEU A 130 -2.59 -14.49 -9.12
C LEU A 130 -1.81 -13.52 -8.24
N GLY A 131 -2.43 -12.45 -7.76
CA GLY A 131 -1.82 -11.63 -6.70
C GLY A 131 -1.72 -10.15 -7.00
N LEU A 132 -2.84 -9.47 -7.18
CA LEU A 132 -2.92 -8.04 -7.42
C LEU A 132 -3.40 -7.34 -6.13
N SER A 133 -2.67 -6.36 -5.62
CA SER A 133 -3.17 -5.53 -4.51
C SER A 133 -3.02 -4.07 -4.83
N THR A 134 -4.06 -3.28 -4.56
CA THR A 134 -4.09 -1.86 -4.86
C THR A 134 -4.42 -1.06 -3.61
N ALA A 135 -3.75 0.07 -3.44
CA ALA A 135 -4.06 1.06 -2.42
C ALA A 135 -4.22 2.44 -3.04
N GLU A 136 -5.26 3.15 -2.60
CA GLU A 136 -5.57 4.53 -2.96
C GLU A 136 -5.56 5.37 -1.68
N ILE A 137 -4.83 6.48 -1.72
CA ILE A 137 -4.67 7.41 -0.60
C ILE A 137 -5.27 8.77 -0.99
N VAL A 138 -6.17 9.29 -0.16
CA VAL A 138 -6.90 10.54 -0.38
C VAL A 138 -6.79 11.43 0.86
N TRP A 139 -6.32 12.66 0.69
CA TRP A 139 -6.34 13.66 1.75
C TRP A 139 -7.71 14.34 1.81
N VAL A 140 -8.31 14.40 3.00
CA VAL A 140 -9.53 15.17 3.27
C VAL A 140 -9.14 16.33 4.17
N ALA A 141 -9.32 17.55 3.64
CA ALA A 141 -9.05 18.82 4.32
C ALA A 141 -10.14 19.17 5.34
#